data_AF-A0A8J7LL55-F1
#
_entry.id   AF-A0A8J7LL55-F1
#
_cell.length_a   1.000
_cell.length_b   1.000
_cell.length_c   1.000
_cell.angle_alpha   90.00
_cell.angle_beta   90.00
_cell.angle_gamma   90.00
#
_symmetry.space_group_name_H-M   'P 1'
#
loop_
_entity.id
_entity.type
_entity.pdbx_description
1 polymer ?
#
loop_
_entity_poly.entity_id
_entity_poly.type
_entity_poly.pdbx_seq_one_letter_code
_entity_poly.pdbx_strand_id
1 'polypeptide(L)'
;MALFARVVMIIVLALLVTLLVLTAFLVFVADDFSALFDLVDLDEDLPAPSLIVGGIGLLVMTCTIVCLARAFWAIHRIMQRAVQDDFLKLAYQLRVCAFSIIAFWGFIQILLGPVSYALIAHIPADIRPSVDYFPFELEAIYLVLALPLLVTASALRRAAEIEEENSQFL
;
A
#
# COMPACT_ATOMS: atom_id res chain seq x y z
N MET A 1 -23.70 4.11 -5.47
CA MET A 1 -22.61 3.22 -5.02
C MET A 1 -21.26 3.54 -5.66
N ALA A 2 -21.09 3.47 -6.99
CA ALA A 2 -19.79 3.70 -7.64
C ALA A 2 -19.22 5.12 -7.41
N LEU A 3 -20.05 6.17 -7.43
CA LEU A 3 -19.60 7.54 -7.16
C LEU A 3 -19.11 7.70 -5.72
N PHE A 4 -19.84 7.15 -4.74
CA PHE A 4 -19.44 7.16 -3.34
C PHE A 4 -18.08 6.48 -3.14
N ALA A 5 -17.87 5.28 -3.71
CA ALA A 5 -16.59 4.59 -3.64
C ALA A 5 -15.43 5.42 -4.23
N ARG A 6 -15.66 6.13 -5.34
CA ARG A 6 -14.64 7.02 -5.94
C ARG A 6 -14.28 8.18 -5.03
N VAL A 7 -15.28 8.82 -4.42
CA VAL A 7 -15.07 9.92 -3.48
C VAL A 7 -14.26 9.45 -2.27
N VAL A 8 -14.62 8.29 -1.69
CA VAL A 8 -13.88 7.71 -0.56
C VAL A 8 -12.42 7.42 -0.95
N MET A 9 -12.17 6.79 -2.10
CA MET A 9 -10.80 6.53 -2.57
C MET A 9 -9.97 7.81 -2.71
N ILE A 10 -10.56 8.88 -3.25
CA ILE A 10 -9.88 10.17 -3.41
C ILE A 10 -9.59 10.80 -2.05
N ILE A 11 -10.56 10.81 -1.13
CA ILE A 11 -10.39 11.37 0.21
C ILE A 11 -9.29 10.64 0.96
N VAL A 12 -9.29 9.30 0.95
CA VAL A 12 -8.25 8.50 1.61
C VAL A 12 -6.87 8.79 1.02
N LEU A 13 -6.72 8.85 -0.30
CA LEU A 13 -5.45 9.21 -0.91
C LEU A 13 -5.01 10.64 -0.57
N ALA A 14 -5.95 11.60 -0.60
CA ALA A 14 -5.65 12.98 -0.25
C ALA A 14 -5.15 13.08 1.19
N LEU A 15 -5.81 12.42 2.15
CA LEU A 15 -5.38 12.38 3.54
C LEU A 15 -3.99 11.78 3.71
N LEU A 16 -3.71 10.64 3.05
CA LEU A 16 -2.40 9.99 3.13
C LEU A 16 -1.28 10.83 2.48
N VAL A 17 -1.57 11.48 1.36
CA VAL A 17 -0.62 12.39 0.71
C VAL A 17 -0.38 13.63 1.58
N THR A 18 -1.42 14.19 2.19
CA THR A 18 -1.27 15.31 3.13
C THR A 18 -0.42 14.91 4.33
N LEU A 19 -0.64 13.72 4.90
CA LEU A 19 0.19 13.18 5.97
C LEU A 19 1.66 13.05 5.53
N LEU A 20 1.91 12.42 4.38
CA LEU A 20 3.27 12.30 3.82
C LEU A 20 3.96 13.66 3.65
N VAL A 21 3.25 14.64 3.10
CA VAL A 21 3.80 15.98 2.87
C VAL A 21 4.08 16.68 4.20
N LEU A 22 3.20 16.54 5.20
CA LEU A 22 3.40 17.07 6.54
C LEU A 22 4.63 16.43 7.20
N THR A 23 4.73 15.11 7.21
CA THR A 23 5.89 14.38 7.77
C THR A 23 7.18 14.77 7.05
N ALA A 24 7.16 14.87 5.72
CA ALA A 24 8.32 15.31 4.95
C ALA A 24 8.72 16.76 5.28
N PHE A 25 7.73 17.64 5.48
CA PHE A 25 7.99 19.01 5.90
C PHE A 25 8.63 19.07 7.29
N LEU A 26 8.11 18.33 8.26
CA LEU A 26 8.67 18.25 9.62
C LEU A 26 10.11 17.74 9.59
N VAL A 27 10.38 16.64 8.88
CA VAL A 27 11.72 16.05 8.80
C VAL A 27 12.72 16.97 8.11
N PHE A 28 12.38 17.54 6.95
CA PHE A 28 13.36 18.30 6.15
C PHE A 28 13.45 19.78 6.47
N VAL A 29 12.42 20.38 7.08
CA VAL A 29 12.37 21.82 7.37
C VAL A 29 12.50 22.11 8.86
N ALA A 30 11.85 21.30 9.71
CA ALA A 30 11.86 21.49 11.16
C ALA A 30 12.89 20.60 11.88
N ASP A 31 13.55 19.67 11.17
CA ASP A 31 14.42 18.64 11.75
C ASP A 31 13.71 17.82 12.85
N ASP A 32 12.40 17.63 12.67
CA ASP A 32 11.51 16.98 13.62
C ASP A 32 11.02 15.64 13.05
N PHE A 33 11.33 14.56 13.76
CA PHE A 33 11.06 13.18 13.37
C PHE A 33 9.90 12.56 14.14
N SER A 34 9.26 13.30 15.07
CA SER A 34 8.14 12.83 15.90
C SER A 34 7.04 12.15 15.07
N ALA A 35 6.58 12.81 14.01
CA ALA A 35 5.56 12.26 13.12
C ALA A 35 5.99 10.99 12.36
N LEU A 36 7.29 10.80 12.14
CA LEU A 36 7.81 9.57 11.53
C LEU A 36 7.95 8.46 12.57
N PHE A 37 8.29 8.79 13.82
CA PHE A 37 8.34 7.85 14.94
C PHE A 37 6.95 7.35 15.33
N ASP A 38 5.96 8.24 15.47
CA ASP A 38 4.56 7.90 15.74
C ASP A 38 4.01 6.91 14.69
N LEU A 39 4.34 7.13 13.41
CA LEU A 39 3.91 6.25 12.33
C LEU A 39 4.41 4.80 12.46
N VAL A 40 5.55 4.60 13.10
CA VAL A 40 6.15 3.27 13.31
C VAL A 40 6.10 2.82 14.77
N ASP A 41 5.23 3.44 15.58
CA ASP A 41 5.01 3.12 16.99
C ASP A 41 6.30 3.21 17.85
N LEU A 42 7.10 4.25 17.57
CA LEU A 42 8.26 4.63 18.36
C LEU A 42 7.96 5.87 19.20
N ASP A 43 8.67 6.00 20.33
CA ASP A 43 8.56 7.17 21.20
C ASP A 43 9.00 8.46 20.46
N GLU A 44 8.21 9.52 20.58
CA GLU A 44 8.39 10.77 19.85
C GLU A 44 9.62 11.55 20.35
N ASP A 45 10.03 11.34 21.61
CA ASP A 45 11.13 12.04 22.28
C ASP A 45 12.52 11.40 22.00
N LEU A 46 12.58 10.40 21.11
CA LEU A 46 13.86 9.77 20.76
C LEU A 46 14.80 10.76 20.07
N PRO A 47 16.12 10.59 20.25
CA PRO A 47 17.11 11.41 19.55
C PRO A 47 16.93 11.31 18.04
N ALA A 48 17.08 12.45 17.36
CA ALA A 48 16.89 12.55 15.92
C ALA A 48 17.88 11.66 15.16
N PRO A 49 17.41 10.81 14.23
CA PRO A 49 18.26 10.01 13.38
C PRO A 49 18.87 10.88 12.27
N SER A 50 19.79 10.31 11.50
CA SER A 50 20.30 11.01 10.32
C SER A 50 19.19 11.28 9.29
N LEU A 51 19.25 12.43 8.60
CA LEU A 51 18.33 12.79 7.51
C LEU A 51 18.24 11.73 6.40
N ILE A 52 19.32 10.95 6.19
CA ILE A 52 19.33 9.84 5.22
C ILE A 52 18.32 8.76 5.64
N VAL A 53 18.30 8.40 6.92
CA VAL A 53 17.38 7.38 7.44
C VAL A 53 15.93 7.90 7.40
N GLY A 54 15.71 9.18 7.76
CA GLY A 54 14.40 9.81 7.59
C GLY A 54 13.92 9.81 6.13
N GLY A 55 14.82 10.14 5.20
CA GLY A 55 14.55 10.09 3.76
C GLY A 55 14.19 8.69 3.26
N ILE A 56 14.83 7.64 3.78
CA ILE A 56 14.46 6.25 3.48
C ILE A 56 13.05 5.93 3.99
N GLY A 57 12.71 6.34 5.21
CA GLY A 57 11.36 6.17 5.75
C GLY A 57 10.29 6.83 4.86
N LEU A 58 10.51 8.09 4.48
CA LEU A 58 9.62 8.84 3.59
C LEU A 58 9.51 8.22 2.19
N LEU A 59 10.61 7.66 1.66
CA LEU A 59 10.59 6.94 0.39
C LEU A 59 9.73 5.68 0.48
N VAL A 60 9.87 4.90 1.54
CA VAL A 60 9.05 3.69 1.77
C VAL A 60 7.57 4.07 1.93
N MET A 61 7.25 5.11 2.70
CA MET A 61 5.87 5.63 2.80
C MET A 61 5.31 6.06 1.44
N THR A 62 6.11 6.73 0.61
CA THR A 62 5.72 7.12 -0.74
C THR A 62 5.39 5.90 -1.60
N CYS A 63 6.24 4.87 -1.56
CA CYS A 63 6.00 3.59 -2.24
C CYS A 63 4.70 2.92 -1.75
N THR A 64 4.43 2.93 -0.45
CA THR A 64 3.18 2.44 0.14
C THR A 64 1.97 3.17 -0.46
N ILE A 65 1.99 4.51 -0.48
CA ILE A 65 0.89 5.33 -1.04
C ILE A 65 0.72 5.08 -2.54
N VAL A 66 1.81 4.95 -3.30
CA VAL A 66 1.76 4.65 -4.75
C VAL A 66 1.12 3.29 -5.01
N CYS A 67 1.43 2.27 -4.21
CA CYS A 67 0.80 0.95 -4.32
C CYS A 67 -0.70 1.04 -4.07
N LEU A 68 -1.12 1.75 -3.02
CA LEU A 68 -2.53 1.95 -2.72
C LEU A 68 -3.25 2.74 -3.81
N ALA A 69 -2.63 3.81 -4.32
CA ALA A 69 -3.17 4.58 -5.44
C ALA A 69 -3.34 3.72 -6.70
N ARG A 70 -2.39 2.81 -6.97
CA ARG A 70 -2.47 1.87 -8.09
C ARG A 70 -3.60 0.86 -7.93
N ALA A 71 -3.86 0.39 -6.71
CA ALA A 71 -4.99 -0.47 -6.38
C ALA A 71 -6.33 0.27 -6.58
N PHE A 72 -6.46 1.49 -6.04
CA PHE A 72 -7.65 2.33 -6.23
C PHE A 72 -7.91 2.65 -7.69
N TRP A 73 -6.86 2.89 -8.48
CA TRP A 73 -6.99 3.08 -9.93
C TRP A 73 -7.55 1.84 -10.62
N ALA A 74 -7.07 0.64 -10.25
CA ALA A 74 -7.58 -0.61 -10.79
C ALA A 74 -9.08 -0.80 -10.45
N ILE A 75 -9.47 -0.54 -9.19
CA ILE A 75 -10.88 -0.57 -8.75
C ILE A 75 -11.72 0.46 -9.52
N HIS A 76 -11.21 1.67 -9.72
CA HIS A 76 -11.87 2.69 -10.52
C HIS A 76 -12.13 2.21 -11.95
N ARG A 77 -11.15 1.57 -12.58
CA ARG A 77 -11.29 0.98 -13.94
C ARG A 77 -12.29 -0.17 -13.97
N ILE A 78 -12.35 -1.00 -12.93
CA ILE A 78 -13.36 -2.05 -12.78
C ILE A 78 -14.76 -1.43 -12.74
N MET A 79 -14.96 -0.39 -11.93
CA MET A 79 -16.27 0.28 -11.80
C MET A 79 -16.71 1.08 -13.04
N GLN A 80 -15.79 1.48 -13.92
CA GLN A 80 -16.12 2.18 -15.16
C GLN A 80 -16.61 1.25 -16.26
N ARG A 81 -16.28 -0.04 -16.20
CA ARG A 81 -16.61 -1.02 -17.25
C ARG A 81 -17.93 -1.71 -16.88
N ALA A 82 -18.97 -1.42 -17.67
CA ALA A 82 -20.24 -2.13 -17.57
C ALA A 82 -20.06 -3.57 -18.08
N VAL A 83 -19.94 -4.50 -17.14
CA VAL A 83 -20.30 -5.94 -17.06
C VAL A 83 -20.34 -6.85 -18.31
N GLN A 84 -20.41 -6.41 -19.57
CA GLN A 84 -20.80 -7.33 -20.65
C GLN A 84 -19.70 -7.79 -21.62
N ASP A 85 -18.71 -6.99 -22.00
CA ASP A 85 -17.95 -7.35 -23.23
C ASP A 85 -16.43 -7.54 -23.07
N ASP A 86 -15.86 -7.52 -21.86
CA ASP A 86 -14.39 -7.64 -21.76
C ASP A 86 -13.87 -8.27 -20.46
N PHE A 87 -14.11 -9.57 -20.34
CA PHE A 87 -13.61 -10.42 -19.25
C PHE A 87 -12.09 -10.36 -19.10
N LEU A 88 -11.33 -10.29 -20.20
CA LEU A 88 -9.86 -10.16 -20.18
C LEU A 88 -9.41 -8.87 -19.49
N LYS A 89 -10.02 -7.75 -19.88
CA LYS A 89 -9.75 -6.45 -19.29
C LYS A 89 -10.13 -6.39 -17.82
N LEU A 90 -11.21 -7.05 -17.41
CA LEU A 90 -11.63 -7.15 -16.01
C LEU A 90 -10.64 -8.00 -15.19
N ALA A 91 -10.27 -9.18 -15.71
CA ALA A 91 -9.27 -10.07 -15.12
C ALA A 91 -7.94 -9.35 -14.91
N TYR A 92 -7.48 -8.59 -15.90
CA TYR A 92 -6.24 -7.82 -15.79
C TYR A 92 -6.30 -6.80 -14.65
N GLN A 93 -7.37 -6.02 -14.52
CA GLN A 93 -7.47 -5.02 -13.46
C GLN A 93 -7.59 -5.66 -12.07
N LEU A 94 -8.31 -6.78 -11.94
CA LEU A 94 -8.36 -7.53 -10.67
C LEU A 94 -6.98 -8.05 -10.26
N ARG A 95 -6.21 -8.61 -11.22
CA ARG A 95 -4.84 -9.06 -11.00
C ARG A 95 -3.94 -7.90 -10.56
N VAL A 96 -4.03 -6.76 -11.24
CA VAL A 96 -3.25 -5.57 -10.86
C VAL A 96 -3.62 -5.07 -9.48
N CYS A 97 -4.91 -5.02 -9.15
CA CYS A 97 -5.38 -4.66 -7.82
C CYS A 97 -4.78 -5.57 -6.75
N ALA A 98 -4.85 -6.89 -6.96
CA ALA A 98 -4.29 -7.87 -6.03
C ALA A 98 -2.78 -7.70 -5.81
N PHE A 99 -1.99 -7.57 -6.89
CA PHE A 99 -0.55 -7.36 -6.76
C PHE A 99 -0.20 -6.02 -6.11
N SER A 100 -1.01 -4.99 -6.35
CA SER A 100 -0.82 -3.68 -5.71
C SER A 100 -1.10 -3.74 -4.20
N ILE A 101 -2.11 -4.53 -3.78
CA ILE A 101 -2.40 -4.78 -2.36
C ILE A 101 -1.27 -5.60 -1.71
N ILE A 102 -0.75 -6.62 -2.38
CA ILE A 102 0.39 -7.41 -1.89
C ILE A 102 1.64 -6.53 -1.74
N ALA A 103 1.93 -5.68 -2.75
CA ALA A 103 3.05 -4.75 -2.69
C ALA A 103 2.87 -3.71 -1.57
N PHE A 104 1.66 -3.17 -1.41
CA PHE A 104 1.30 -2.28 -0.31
C PHE A 104 1.59 -2.92 1.05
N TRP A 105 1.12 -4.16 1.27
CA TRP A 105 1.45 -4.91 2.48
C TRP A 105 2.97 -5.05 2.66
N GLY A 106 3.69 -5.44 1.61
CA GLY A 106 5.14 -5.59 1.65
C GLY A 106 5.88 -4.31 2.05
N PHE A 107 5.46 -3.14 1.55
CA PHE A 107 6.05 -1.86 1.96
C PHE A 107 5.68 -1.46 3.40
N ILE A 108 4.50 -1.81 3.89
CA ILE A 108 4.17 -1.65 5.31
C ILE A 108 5.10 -2.51 6.18
N GLN A 109 5.37 -3.76 5.79
CA GLN A 109 6.31 -4.62 6.53
C GLN A 109 7.73 -4.05 6.54
N ILE A 110 8.16 -3.45 5.43
CA ILE A 110 9.45 -2.74 5.36
C ILE A 110 9.46 -1.52 6.28
N LEU A 111 8.35 -0.78 6.34
CA LEU A 111 8.20 0.40 7.18
C LEU A 111 8.23 0.05 8.68
N LEU A 112 7.45 -0.95 9.10
CA LEU A 112 7.32 -1.33 10.51
C LEU A 112 8.50 -2.15 11.05
N GLY A 113 9.24 -2.85 10.17
CA GLY A 113 10.41 -3.61 10.57
C GLY A 113 11.70 -2.86 10.25
N PRO A 114 12.31 -3.09 9.06
CA PRO A 114 13.60 -2.51 8.68
C PRO A 114 13.75 -1.00 8.90
N VAL A 115 12.74 -0.19 8.57
CA VAL A 115 12.82 1.27 8.75
C VAL A 115 12.81 1.64 10.23
N SER A 116 11.91 1.07 11.04
CA SER A 116 11.89 1.26 12.50
C SER A 116 13.23 0.92 13.14
N TYR A 117 13.85 -0.20 12.76
CA TYR A 117 15.19 -0.55 13.24
C TYR A 117 16.26 0.45 12.79
N ALA A 118 16.20 0.93 11.55
CA ALA A 118 17.15 1.90 11.04
C ALA A 118 17.04 3.25 11.77
N LEU A 119 15.82 3.67 12.12
CA LEU A 119 15.55 4.90 12.87
C LEU A 119 16.25 4.90 14.24
N ILE A 120 16.23 3.79 14.95
CA ILE A 120 16.83 3.68 16.30
C ILE A 120 18.26 3.12 16.31
N ALA A 121 18.82 2.73 15.16
CA ALA A 121 20.11 2.06 15.08
C ALA A 121 21.28 2.91 15.63
N HIS A 122 21.14 4.24 15.57
CA HIS A 122 22.13 5.19 16.08
C HIS A 122 22.11 5.30 17.61
N ILE A 123 21.04 4.85 18.27
CA ILE A 123 20.86 4.93 19.72
C ILE A 123 21.73 3.85 20.40
N PRO A 124 22.46 4.19 21.49
CA PRO A 124 23.23 3.23 22.28
C PRO A 124 22.39 2.05 22.76
N ALA A 125 22.97 0.84 22.75
CA ALA A 125 22.22 -0.40 22.96
C ALA A 125 21.61 -0.54 24.37
N ASP A 126 22.11 0.20 25.35
CA ASP A 126 21.65 0.24 26.74
C ASP A 126 20.34 1.04 26.93
N ILE A 127 20.06 1.97 26.03
CA ILE A 127 18.85 2.83 26.07
C ILE A 127 17.98 2.69 24.80
N ARG A 128 18.35 1.81 23.88
CA ARG A 128 17.63 1.60 22.62
C ARG A 128 16.27 0.95 22.91
N PRO A 129 15.15 1.52 22.41
CA PRO A 129 13.84 0.90 22.58
C PRO A 129 13.77 -0.44 21.84
N SER A 130 12.94 -1.36 22.33
CA SER A 130 12.58 -2.57 21.61
C SER A 130 11.59 -2.23 20.49
N VAL A 131 11.80 -2.82 19.31
CA VAL A 131 10.81 -2.79 18.23
C VAL A 131 10.05 -4.10 18.28
N ASP A 132 8.80 -4.04 18.71
CA ASP A 132 7.89 -5.17 18.72
C ASP A 132 7.28 -5.34 17.33
N TYR A 133 8.03 -5.99 16.44
CA TYR A 133 7.60 -6.25 15.07
C TYR A 133 7.08 -7.67 14.91
N PHE A 134 5.80 -7.81 14.58
CA PHE A 134 5.20 -9.08 14.17
C PHE A 134 4.61 -8.98 12.75
N PRO A 135 5.11 -9.75 11.77
CA PRO A 135 4.73 -9.57 10.37
C PRO A 135 3.30 -10.02 10.01
N PHE A 136 2.60 -10.67 10.94
CA PHE A 136 1.28 -11.26 10.73
C PHE A 136 0.24 -10.71 11.70
N GLU A 137 0.19 -9.40 11.86
CA GLU A 137 -0.87 -8.70 12.57
C GLU A 137 -2.07 -8.40 11.65
N LEU A 138 -2.79 -7.32 11.92
CA LEU A 138 -4.03 -6.96 11.23
C LEU A 138 -3.80 -6.75 9.73
N GLU A 139 -2.63 -6.29 9.32
CA GLU A 139 -2.24 -6.02 7.94
C GLU A 139 -2.23 -7.28 7.08
N ALA A 140 -2.06 -8.47 7.68
CA ALA A 140 -2.14 -9.74 6.95
C ALA A 140 -3.50 -9.93 6.26
N ILE A 141 -4.55 -9.24 6.72
CA ILE A 141 -5.86 -9.21 6.06
C ILE A 141 -5.76 -8.77 4.59
N TYR A 142 -4.82 -7.89 4.25
CA TYR A 142 -4.61 -7.43 2.87
C TYR A 142 -4.17 -8.57 1.95
N LEU A 143 -3.34 -9.49 2.45
CA LEU A 143 -2.96 -10.69 1.70
C LEU A 143 -4.16 -11.63 1.51
N VAL A 144 -4.95 -11.81 2.56
CA VAL A 144 -6.19 -12.61 2.50
C VAL A 144 -7.17 -12.03 1.48
N LEU A 145 -7.29 -10.71 1.40
CA LEU A 145 -8.13 -10.02 0.41
C LEU A 145 -7.56 -10.07 -1.01
N ALA A 146 -6.24 -10.15 -1.19
CA ALA A 146 -5.62 -10.25 -2.50
C ALA A 146 -5.85 -11.63 -3.16
N LEU A 147 -5.93 -12.70 -2.38
CA LEU A 147 -6.18 -14.07 -2.88
C LEU A 147 -7.49 -14.21 -3.69
N PRO A 148 -8.68 -13.83 -3.18
CA PRO A 148 -9.91 -13.96 -3.95
C PRO A 148 -9.87 -13.11 -5.22
N LEU A 149 -9.22 -11.94 -5.21
CA LEU A 149 -9.04 -11.12 -6.40
C LEU A 149 -8.22 -11.85 -7.49
N LEU A 150 -7.16 -12.57 -7.11
CA LEU A 150 -6.37 -13.39 -8.04
C LEU A 150 -7.15 -14.60 -8.57
N VAL A 151 -7.93 -15.26 -7.71
CA VAL A 151 -8.78 -16.39 -8.09
C VAL A 151 -9.85 -15.93 -9.07
N THR A 152 -10.56 -14.84 -8.77
CA THR A 152 -11.56 -14.26 -9.67
C THR A 152 -10.93 -13.79 -10.98
N ALA A 153 -9.76 -13.16 -10.95
CA ALA A 153 -9.05 -12.76 -12.16
C ALA A 153 -8.75 -13.97 -13.05
N SER A 154 -8.30 -15.08 -12.47
CA SER A 154 -7.98 -16.30 -13.20
C SER A 154 -9.23 -16.96 -13.79
N ALA A 155 -10.32 -17.01 -13.03
CA ALA A 155 -11.61 -17.54 -13.48
C ALA A 155 -12.18 -16.74 -14.66
N LEU A 156 -12.12 -15.41 -14.58
CA LEU A 156 -12.60 -14.53 -15.66
C LEU A 156 -11.75 -14.65 -16.93
N ARG A 157 -10.43 -14.82 -16.79
CA ARG A 157 -9.55 -15.05 -17.95
C ARG A 157 -9.94 -16.34 -18.67
N ARG A 158 -10.17 -17.42 -17.91
CA ARG A 158 -10.60 -18.71 -18.47
C ARG A 158 -11.99 -18.63 -19.11
N ALA A 159 -12.90 -17.86 -18.53
CA ALA A 159 -14.21 -17.60 -19.14
C ALA A 159 -14.06 -16.89 -20.50
N ALA A 160 -13.16 -15.91 -20.59
CA ALA A 160 -12.87 -15.22 -21.84
C ALA A 160 -12.26 -16.15 -22.91
N GLU A 161 -11.33 -17.03 -22.51
CA GLU A 161 -10.72 -18.03 -23.39
C GLU A 161 -11.81 -18.97 -23.97
N ILE A 162 -12.77 -19.42 -23.15
CA ILE A 162 -13.89 -20.26 -23.61
C ILE A 162 -14.84 -19.51 -24.55
N GLU A 163 -15.11 -18.23 -24.29
CA GLU A 163 -15.96 -17.41 -25.16
C GLU A 163 -15.30 -17.18 -26.52
N GLU A 164 -13.98 -16.92 -26.55
CA GLU A 164 -13.20 -16.80 -27.77
C GLU A 164 -13.20 -18.09 -28.58
N GLU A 165 -12.98 -19.25 -27.93
CA GLU A 165 -13.06 -20.57 -28.58
C GLU A 165 -14.44 -20.80 -29.21
N ASN A 166 -15.53 -20.55 -28.46
CA ASN A 166 -16.89 -20.73 -28.97
C ASN A 166 -17.20 -19.81 -30.16
N SER A 167 -16.65 -18.60 -30.19
CA SER A 167 -16.83 -17.65 -31.29
C SER A 167 -16.18 -18.11 -32.61
N GLN A 168 -15.20 -19.02 -32.56
CA GLN A 168 -14.55 -19.58 -33.74
C GLN A 168 -15.33 -20.74 -34.37
N PHE A 169 -16.29 -21.33 -33.65
CA PHE A 169 -17.10 -22.46 -34.10
C PHE A 169 -18.49 -22.07 -34.60
N LEU A 170 -18.96 -20.85 -34.34
CA LEU A 170 -20.24 -20.28 -34.79
C LEU A 170 -20.04 -19.37 -36.02
#